data_AF-A0A3M1WMG2-F1
#
_entry.id   AF-A0A3M1WMG2-F1
#
_cell.length_a   1.000
_cell.length_b   1.000
_cell.length_c   1.000
_cell.angle_alpha   90.00
_cell.angle_beta   90.00
_cell.angle_gamma   90.00
#
_symmetry.space_group_name_H-M   'P 1'
#
loop_
_entity.id
_entity.type
_entity.pdbx_description
1 polymer ?
#
loop_
_entity_poly.entity_id
_entity_poly.type
_entity_poly.pdbx_seq_one_letter_code
_entity_poly.pdbx_strand_id
1 'polypeptide(L)'
;MRRPDGWIGEKSGWHIRWLQVRGRRVRLRYRLEGPFLARGAAQQPVFLLVIKGLRVSKPGRRPYYKEPTYWLISAVWRQGQWPLPLPLEEILEWLWQRWEVEVSHREMKTGFGVGQMPCWSPPSAILSVRWAAWVYAILVLAGYRAWGVTGGSVRPPSRWWSGARRWSFNSLWRGYRQELWGTQEFQALWSGLTGKLWKNELWWAGLWNAVAGSVRI
;
A
#
# COMPACT_ATOMS: atom_id res chain seq x y z
N MET A 1 20.72 13.64 -28.68
CA MET A 1 20.09 13.67 -27.35
C MET A 1 21.19 13.44 -26.31
N ARG A 2 21.25 14.26 -25.26
CA ARG A 2 22.20 14.07 -24.16
C ARG A 2 21.83 12.81 -23.37
N ARG A 3 22.83 12.09 -22.84
CA ARG A 3 22.56 10.98 -21.93
C ARG A 3 21.88 11.49 -20.63
N PRO A 4 21.01 10.70 -19.98
CA PRO A 4 20.26 11.13 -18.80
C PRO A 4 21.14 11.70 -17.67
N ASP A 5 22.30 11.09 -17.42
CA ASP A 5 23.31 11.51 -16.44
C ASP A 5 23.93 12.89 -16.75
N GLY A 6 24.03 13.25 -18.03
CA GLY A 6 24.52 14.55 -18.45
C GLY A 6 23.66 15.72 -17.95
N TRP A 7 22.40 15.48 -17.57
CA TRP A 7 21.52 16.52 -17.03
C TRP A 7 21.79 16.83 -15.55
N ILE A 8 22.48 15.97 -14.80
CA ILE A 8 22.79 16.21 -13.38
C ILE A 8 23.67 17.47 -13.21
N GLY A 9 24.61 17.66 -14.14
CA GLY A 9 25.59 18.75 -14.13
C GLY A 9 25.03 20.11 -14.51
N GLU A 10 23.80 20.17 -15.02
CA GLU A 10 23.17 21.43 -15.40
C GLU A 10 22.87 22.33 -14.21
N LYS A 11 23.14 23.62 -14.35
CA LYS A 11 22.92 24.61 -13.29
C LYS A 11 21.47 25.11 -13.25
N SER A 12 20.85 25.30 -14.42
CA SER A 12 19.49 25.84 -14.58
C SER A 12 18.43 24.72 -14.72
N GLY A 13 17.15 25.09 -14.86
CA GLY A 13 16.04 24.17 -15.15
C GLY A 13 15.67 23.18 -14.03
N TRP A 14 16.21 23.36 -12.83
CA TRP A 14 15.85 22.55 -11.68
C TRP A 14 14.71 23.20 -10.90
N HIS A 15 13.68 22.41 -10.64
CA HIS A 15 12.55 22.80 -9.81
C HIS A 15 12.62 22.06 -8.47
N ILE A 16 12.16 22.71 -7.41
CA ILE A 16 12.03 22.10 -6.09
C ILE A 16 10.55 22.02 -5.74
N ARG A 17 10.12 20.87 -5.22
CA ARG A 17 8.74 20.67 -4.77
C ARG A 17 8.71 19.86 -3.49
N TRP A 18 7.73 20.17 -2.66
CA TRP A 18 7.37 19.35 -1.50
C TRP A 18 6.20 18.46 -1.89
N LEU A 19 6.38 17.14 -1.77
CA LEU A 19 5.31 16.17 -1.95
C LEU A 19 4.82 15.67 -0.59
N GLN A 20 3.52 15.39 -0.50
CA GLN A 20 2.96 14.66 0.63
C GLN A 20 2.96 13.16 0.29
N VAL A 21 3.82 12.40 0.95
CA VAL A 21 3.97 10.96 0.71
C VAL A 21 3.74 10.25 2.02
N ARG A 22 2.58 9.59 2.16
CA ARG A 22 2.22 8.78 3.34
C ARG A 22 2.27 9.57 4.64
N GLY A 23 1.70 10.79 4.62
CA GLY A 23 1.69 11.70 5.76
C GLY A 23 3.07 12.30 6.12
N ARG A 24 4.07 12.17 5.23
CA ARG A 24 5.39 12.78 5.37
C ARG A 24 5.66 13.72 4.21
N ARG A 25 6.23 14.89 4.51
CA ARG A 25 6.69 15.83 3.49
C ARG A 25 8.05 15.41 2.96
N VAL A 26 8.15 15.20 1.66
CA VAL A 26 9.40 14.88 0.97
C VAL A 26 9.76 16.02 0.03
N ARG A 27 10.98 16.56 0.18
CA ARG A 27 11.51 17.56 -0.76
C ARG A 27 12.17 16.86 -1.93
N LEU A 28 11.71 17.13 -3.14
CA LEU A 28 12.31 16.67 -4.39
C LEU A 28 12.88 17.84 -5.17
N ARG A 29 14.01 17.60 -5.82
CA ARG A 29 14.56 18.48 -6.83
C ARG A 29 14.55 17.73 -8.16
N TYR A 30 13.83 18.23 -9.13
CA TYR A 30 13.60 17.54 -10.40
C TYR A 30 13.75 18.49 -11.59
N ARG A 31 13.85 17.92 -12.78
CA ARG A 31 13.89 18.61 -14.07
C ARG A 31 13.15 17.75 -15.10
N LEU A 32 12.32 18.36 -15.93
CA LEU A 32 11.59 17.68 -16.99
C LEU A 32 12.14 18.15 -18.34
N GLU A 33 12.43 17.20 -19.21
CA GLU A 33 13.00 17.44 -20.53
C GLU A 33 12.16 16.78 -21.63
N GLY A 34 12.16 17.37 -22.81
CA GLY A 34 11.45 16.87 -23.98
C GLY A 34 10.27 17.76 -24.41
N PRO A 35 9.34 17.23 -25.23
CA PRO A 35 9.26 15.83 -25.65
C PRO A 35 10.39 15.44 -26.62
N PHE A 36 10.80 14.18 -26.56
CA PHE A 36 11.82 13.59 -27.44
C PHE A 36 11.26 12.41 -28.22
N LEU A 37 11.79 12.17 -29.42
CA LEU A 37 11.52 10.94 -30.17
C LEU A 37 12.61 9.90 -29.85
N ALA A 38 12.20 8.72 -29.39
CA ALA A 38 13.11 7.61 -29.15
C ALA A 38 13.43 6.90 -30.46
N ARG A 39 14.71 6.63 -30.72
CA ARG A 39 15.14 5.84 -31.89
C ARG A 39 14.53 4.44 -31.79
N GLY A 40 13.81 4.01 -32.83
CA GLY A 40 13.10 2.72 -32.85
C GLY A 40 11.67 2.76 -32.26
N ALA A 41 11.26 3.86 -31.65
CA ALA A 41 9.92 4.07 -31.11
C ALA A 41 9.45 5.52 -31.35
N ALA A 42 9.60 6.00 -32.60
CA ALA A 42 9.30 7.38 -32.96
C ALA A 42 7.80 7.70 -33.06
N GLN A 43 6.92 6.70 -32.90
CA GLN A 43 5.47 6.87 -32.98
C GLN A 43 4.87 7.58 -31.76
N GLN A 44 5.56 7.55 -30.61
CA GLN A 44 5.10 8.18 -29.39
C GLN A 44 6.26 8.95 -28.74
N PRO A 45 6.19 10.30 -28.69
CA PRO A 45 7.19 11.08 -27.99
C PRO A 45 7.22 10.77 -26.49
N VAL A 46 8.39 10.96 -25.88
CA VAL A 46 8.61 10.73 -24.45
C VAL A 46 9.25 11.94 -23.79
N PHE A 47 8.84 12.22 -22.55
CA PHE A 47 9.50 13.16 -21.68
C PHE A 47 10.49 12.44 -20.78
N LEU A 48 11.63 13.07 -20.50
CA LEU A 48 12.61 12.60 -19.54
C LEU A 48 12.46 13.40 -18.24
N LEU A 49 12.01 12.73 -17.18
CA LEU A 49 11.99 13.29 -15.83
C LEU A 49 13.26 12.87 -15.09
N VAL A 50 14.07 13.86 -14.73
CA VAL A 50 15.31 13.69 -13.98
C VAL A 50 15.08 14.12 -12.54
N ILE A 51 15.35 13.23 -11.58
CA ILE A 51 15.24 13.50 -10.15
C ILE A 51 16.64 13.51 -9.55
N LYS A 52 17.02 14.63 -8.94
CA LYS A 52 18.36 14.81 -8.39
C LYS A 52 18.55 13.90 -7.18
N GLY A 53 19.75 13.33 -7.08
CA GLY A 53 20.18 12.58 -5.91
C GLY A 53 20.19 13.45 -4.66
N LEU A 54 20.02 12.80 -3.50
CA LEU A 54 19.89 13.46 -2.21
C LEU A 54 20.77 12.79 -1.17
N ARG A 55 21.58 13.58 -0.47
CA ARG A 55 22.25 13.11 0.74
C ARG A 55 21.24 13.03 1.89
N VAL A 56 21.07 11.84 2.44
CA VAL A 56 20.17 11.56 3.55
C VAL A 56 20.99 11.38 4.82
N SER A 57 20.70 12.20 5.82
CA SER A 57 21.23 12.05 7.19
C SER A 57 20.10 11.67 8.13
N LYS A 58 20.34 10.67 8.98
CA LYS A 58 19.39 10.23 10.02
C LYS A 58 20.14 10.13 11.35
N PRO A 59 19.54 10.56 12.48
CA PRO A 59 20.16 10.38 13.79
C PRO A 59 20.57 8.92 14.02
N GLY A 60 21.79 8.70 14.52
CA GLY A 60 22.33 7.36 14.82
C GLY A 60 22.67 6.50 13.59
N ARG A 61 22.63 7.03 12.36
CA ARG A 61 23.05 6.32 11.15
C ARG A 61 24.05 7.12 10.34
N ARG A 62 25.04 6.43 9.75
CA ARG A 62 25.97 7.07 8.81
C ARG A 62 25.18 7.72 7.66
N PRO A 63 25.46 8.99 7.32
CA PRO A 63 24.83 9.62 6.17
C PRO A 63 25.10 8.81 4.91
N TYR A 64 24.09 8.69 4.05
CA TYR A 64 24.23 7.99 2.78
C TYR A 64 23.69 8.86 1.64
N TYR A 65 24.18 8.60 0.43
CA TYR A 65 23.73 9.30 -0.77
C TYR A 65 22.70 8.45 -1.50
N LYS A 66 21.56 9.05 -1.83
CA LYS A 66 20.61 8.46 -2.78
C LYS A 66 20.99 8.93 -4.17
N GLU A 67 21.21 7.98 -5.06
CA GLU A 67 21.52 8.27 -6.45
C GLU A 67 20.36 8.98 -7.17
N PRO A 68 20.67 9.80 -8.18
CA PRO A 68 19.66 10.37 -9.08
C PRO A 68 18.82 9.26 -9.74
N THR A 69 17.56 9.58 -10.04
CA THR A 69 16.64 8.65 -10.71
C THR A 69 16.09 9.29 -11.98
N TYR A 70 15.89 8.49 -13.02
CA TYR A 70 15.40 8.94 -14.31
C TYR A 70 14.15 8.16 -14.68
N TRP A 71 13.14 8.87 -15.16
CA TRP A 71 11.88 8.28 -15.60
C TRP A 71 11.59 8.75 -17.02
N LEU A 72 11.12 7.82 -17.85
CA LEU A 72 10.55 8.14 -19.14
C LEU A 72 9.03 8.17 -19.00
N ILE A 73 8.42 9.23 -19.49
CA ILE A 73 6.97 9.42 -19.45
C ILE A 73 6.50 9.56 -20.88
N SER A 74 5.70 8.60 -21.35
CA SER A 74 5.13 8.67 -22.69
C SER A 74 4.14 9.83 -22.79
N ALA A 75 4.31 10.66 -23.80
CA ALA A 75 3.36 11.70 -24.14
C ALA A 75 2.05 11.07 -24.65
N VAL A 76 0.95 11.78 -24.51
CA VAL A 76 -0.36 11.36 -25.04
C VAL A 76 -0.79 12.30 -26.15
N TRP A 77 -1.38 11.76 -27.22
CA TRP A 77 -1.93 12.61 -28.28
C TRP A 77 -3.24 13.24 -27.81
N ARG A 78 -3.28 14.56 -27.67
CA ARG A 78 -4.48 15.31 -27.30
C ARG A 78 -4.49 16.66 -28.00
N GLN A 79 -5.61 16.98 -28.65
CA GLN A 79 -5.85 18.29 -29.28
C GLN A 79 -4.70 18.75 -30.21
N GLY A 80 -4.16 17.85 -31.03
CA GLY A 80 -3.08 18.18 -31.98
C GLY A 80 -1.69 18.34 -31.33
N GLN A 81 -1.55 18.03 -30.04
CA GLN A 81 -0.31 18.17 -29.29
C GLN A 81 0.06 16.86 -28.58
N TRP A 82 1.32 16.78 -28.13
CA TRP A 82 1.87 15.68 -27.34
C TRP A 82 2.20 16.12 -25.90
N PRO A 83 1.21 16.50 -25.07
CA PRO A 83 1.46 16.84 -23.68
C PRO A 83 1.81 15.62 -22.82
N LEU A 84 2.24 15.89 -21.58
CA LEU A 84 2.25 14.90 -20.52
C LEU A 84 0.83 14.31 -20.30
N PRO A 85 0.72 13.05 -19.89
CA PRO A 85 -0.57 12.38 -19.64
C PRO A 85 -1.36 13.00 -18.49
N LEU A 86 -0.64 13.53 -17.49
CA LEU A 86 -1.15 14.15 -16.28
C LEU A 86 -0.27 15.37 -15.93
N PRO A 87 -0.77 16.30 -15.09
CA PRO A 87 0.07 17.33 -14.50
C PRO A 87 1.32 16.73 -13.84
N LEU A 88 2.45 17.41 -13.97
CA LEU A 88 3.73 16.90 -13.50
C LEU A 88 3.74 16.62 -11.98
N GLU A 89 3.02 17.44 -11.23
CA GLU A 89 2.81 17.25 -9.79
C GLU A 89 2.17 15.90 -9.47
N GLU A 90 1.09 15.54 -10.17
CA GLU A 90 0.41 14.27 -9.97
C GLU A 90 1.34 13.11 -10.32
N ILE A 91 2.06 13.21 -11.44
CA ILE A 91 3.04 12.19 -11.84
C ILE A 91 4.08 11.99 -10.73
N LEU A 92 4.64 13.07 -10.19
CA LEU A 92 5.63 13.01 -9.12
C LEU A 92 5.07 12.36 -7.85
N GLU A 93 3.84 12.70 -7.46
CA GLU A 93 3.18 12.09 -6.30
C GLU A 93 2.94 10.60 -6.50
N TRP A 94 2.44 10.18 -7.67
CA TRP A 94 2.24 8.78 -8.00
C TRP A 94 3.55 7.99 -8.03
N LEU A 95 4.61 8.53 -8.65
CA LEU A 95 5.93 7.89 -8.70
C LEU A 95 6.49 7.64 -7.29
N TRP A 96 6.32 8.60 -6.37
CA TRP A 96 6.81 8.46 -4.99
C TRP A 96 5.96 7.53 -4.13
N GLN A 97 4.71 7.26 -4.54
CA GLN A 97 3.82 6.29 -3.91
C GLN A 97 3.87 4.91 -4.56
N ARG A 98 4.60 4.72 -5.67
CA ARG A 98 4.66 3.45 -6.42
C ARG A 98 4.89 2.22 -5.53
N TRP A 99 5.76 2.35 -4.53
CA TRP A 99 6.09 1.25 -3.59
C TRP A 99 4.87 0.63 -2.88
N GLU A 100 3.73 1.32 -2.87
CA GLU A 100 2.49 0.81 -2.29
C GLU A 100 1.94 -0.40 -3.04
N VAL A 101 2.27 -0.60 -4.32
CA VAL A 101 1.89 -1.84 -5.01
C VAL A 101 2.63 -3.05 -4.43
N GLU A 102 3.90 -2.90 -4.09
CA GLU A 102 4.71 -3.94 -3.45
C GLU A 102 4.25 -4.22 -2.01
N VAL A 103 3.82 -3.18 -1.28
CA VAL A 103 3.16 -3.36 0.04
C VAL A 103 1.88 -4.16 -0.12
N SER A 104 1.03 -3.79 -1.08
CA SER A 104 -0.24 -4.49 -1.35
C SER A 104 0.01 -5.95 -1.72
N HIS A 105 1.00 -6.23 -2.57
CA HIS A 105 1.41 -7.59 -2.92
C HIS A 105 1.88 -8.40 -1.70
N ARG A 106 2.64 -7.78 -0.80
CA ARG A 106 3.08 -8.44 0.44
C ARG A 106 1.91 -8.74 1.35
N GLU A 107 0.99 -7.80 1.51
CA GLU A 107 -0.23 -7.98 2.30
C GLU A 107 -1.10 -9.10 1.73
N MET A 108 -1.33 -9.14 0.42
CA MET A 108 -2.08 -10.22 -0.23
C MET A 108 -1.42 -11.59 -0.03
N LYS A 109 -0.10 -11.70 -0.23
CA LYS A 109 0.61 -12.98 -0.16
C LYS A 109 0.76 -13.49 1.26
N THR A 110 1.29 -12.66 2.17
CA THR A 110 1.67 -13.08 3.52
C THR A 110 0.57 -12.80 4.55
N GLY A 111 -0.16 -11.69 4.40
CA GLY A 111 -1.22 -11.33 5.34
C GLY A 111 -2.53 -12.05 5.05
N PHE A 112 -3.02 -11.94 3.82
CA PHE A 112 -4.29 -12.53 3.39
C PHE A 112 -4.17 -13.99 2.93
N GLY A 113 -2.97 -14.44 2.57
CA GLY A 113 -2.72 -15.85 2.20
C GLY A 113 -3.23 -16.24 0.82
N VAL A 114 -3.28 -15.30 -0.15
CA VAL A 114 -3.79 -15.55 -1.52
C VAL A 114 -3.16 -16.78 -2.18
N GLY A 115 -1.88 -17.05 -1.92
CA GLY A 115 -1.15 -18.20 -2.50
C GLY A 115 -1.18 -19.47 -1.65
N GLN A 116 -1.88 -19.48 -0.51
CA GLN A 116 -1.90 -20.59 0.45
C GLN A 116 -3.21 -21.39 0.41
N MET A 117 -4.15 -21.02 -0.47
CA MET A 117 -5.44 -21.69 -0.57
C MET A 117 -5.26 -23.12 -1.11
N PRO A 118 -5.71 -24.16 -0.39
CA PRO A 118 -5.60 -25.53 -0.87
C PRO A 118 -6.51 -25.73 -2.08
N CYS A 119 -5.91 -25.98 -3.24
CA CYS A 119 -6.64 -26.19 -4.50
C CYS A 119 -6.26 -27.54 -5.08
N TRP A 120 -7.26 -28.32 -5.49
CA TRP A 120 -7.08 -29.69 -6.01
C TRP A 120 -7.03 -29.75 -7.54
N SER A 121 -7.16 -28.62 -8.24
CA SER A 121 -7.07 -28.54 -9.70
C SER A 121 -6.50 -27.19 -10.18
N PRO A 122 -5.86 -27.12 -11.37
CA PRO A 122 -5.32 -25.86 -11.90
C PRO A 122 -6.38 -24.76 -12.11
N PRO A 123 -7.59 -25.04 -12.64
CA PRO A 123 -8.64 -24.02 -12.75
C PRO A 123 -9.03 -23.43 -11.39
N SER A 124 -9.15 -24.29 -10.36
CA SER A 124 -9.46 -23.84 -9.00
C SER A 124 -8.34 -22.98 -8.41
N ALA A 125 -7.07 -23.29 -8.69
CA ALA A 125 -5.92 -22.48 -8.26
C ALA A 125 -5.92 -21.08 -8.90
N ILE A 126 -6.29 -20.96 -10.17
CA ILE A 126 -6.40 -19.65 -10.83
C ILE A 126 -7.59 -18.86 -10.29
N LEU A 127 -8.74 -19.52 -10.13
CA LEU A 127 -9.97 -18.88 -9.67
C LEU A 127 -9.84 -18.39 -8.23
N SER A 128 -9.25 -19.20 -7.34
CA SER A 128 -9.04 -18.85 -5.94
C SER A 128 -8.20 -17.59 -5.79
N VAL A 129 -7.11 -17.46 -6.55
CA VAL A 129 -6.26 -16.26 -6.56
C VAL A 129 -7.03 -15.02 -7.03
N ARG A 130 -7.78 -15.13 -8.13
CA ARG A 130 -8.58 -14.02 -8.68
C ARG A 130 -9.64 -13.56 -7.69
N TRP A 131 -10.35 -14.51 -7.09
CA TRP A 131 -11.39 -14.24 -6.12
C TRP A 131 -10.81 -13.64 -4.84
N ALA A 132 -9.71 -14.18 -4.33
CA ALA A 132 -9.04 -13.67 -3.15
C ALA A 132 -8.51 -12.24 -3.35
N ALA A 133 -7.91 -11.94 -4.51
CA ALA A 133 -7.48 -10.59 -4.84
C ALA A 133 -8.66 -9.60 -4.89
N TRP A 134 -9.80 -10.03 -5.43
CA TRP A 134 -11.03 -9.23 -5.46
C TRP A 134 -11.59 -8.96 -4.04
N VAL A 135 -11.66 -10.00 -3.19
CA VAL A 135 -12.07 -9.84 -1.78
C VAL A 135 -11.13 -8.92 -1.03
N TYR A 136 -9.81 -9.08 -1.19
CA TYR A 136 -8.82 -8.17 -0.61
C TYR A 136 -9.07 -6.71 -1.03
N ALA A 137 -9.33 -6.46 -2.32
CA ALA A 137 -9.60 -5.12 -2.81
C ALA A 137 -10.87 -4.50 -2.19
N ILE A 138 -11.94 -5.29 -2.06
CA ILE A 138 -13.17 -4.85 -1.39
C ILE A 138 -12.93 -4.51 0.08
N LEU A 139 -12.22 -5.39 0.81
CA LEU A 139 -11.89 -5.16 2.21
C LEU A 139 -11.01 -3.91 2.39
N VAL A 140 -10.06 -3.65 1.49
CA VAL A 140 -9.26 -2.43 1.55
C VAL A 140 -10.12 -1.19 1.26
N LEU A 141 -11.00 -1.25 0.25
CA LEU A 141 -11.88 -0.15 -0.12
C LEU A 141 -12.89 0.19 0.99
N ALA A 142 -13.49 -0.83 1.61
CA ALA A 142 -14.36 -0.68 2.77
C ALA A 142 -13.60 0.01 3.92
N GLY A 143 -12.31 -0.31 4.09
CA GLY A 143 -11.47 0.25 5.14
C GLY A 143 -11.18 1.72 4.90
N TYR A 144 -10.89 2.09 3.65
CA TYR A 144 -10.77 3.50 3.27
C TYR A 144 -12.08 4.27 3.49
N ARG A 145 -13.24 3.66 3.22
CA ARG A 145 -14.54 4.31 3.44
C ARG A 145 -14.88 4.48 4.91
N ALA A 146 -14.59 3.49 5.74
CA ALA A 146 -14.93 3.52 7.16
C ALA A 146 -13.94 4.38 7.98
N TRP A 147 -12.65 4.35 7.64
CA TRP A 147 -11.57 4.85 8.51
C TRP A 147 -10.59 5.79 7.80
N GLY A 148 -10.84 6.13 6.54
CA GLY A 148 -9.96 6.99 5.75
C GLY A 148 -8.56 6.38 5.56
N VAL A 149 -7.58 7.20 5.19
CA VAL A 149 -6.20 6.73 4.91
C VAL A 149 -5.34 6.68 6.18
N THR A 150 -5.62 7.55 7.16
CA THR A 150 -4.83 7.69 8.40
C THR A 150 -5.68 7.60 9.67
N GLY A 151 -6.98 7.33 9.57
CA GLY A 151 -7.91 7.28 10.70
C GLY A 151 -8.10 5.87 11.26
N GLY A 152 -7.03 5.08 11.31
CA GLY A 152 -7.11 3.64 11.61
C GLY A 152 -7.97 3.31 12.82
N SER A 153 -9.05 2.59 12.57
CA SER A 153 -9.84 1.91 13.58
C SER A 153 -9.19 0.57 13.88
N VAL A 154 -8.38 0.56 14.92
CA VAL A 154 -8.39 -0.57 15.85
C VAL A 154 -8.02 0.05 17.18
N ARG A 155 -8.79 -0.23 18.24
CA ARG A 155 -8.22 -0.04 19.58
C ARG A 155 -6.86 -0.73 19.59
N PRO A 156 -5.79 -0.07 20.01
CA PRO A 156 -4.49 -0.70 19.96
C PRO A 156 -4.55 -2.05 20.67
N PRO A 157 -4.05 -3.15 20.06
CA PRO A 157 -4.14 -4.50 20.59
C PRO A 157 -3.48 -4.64 21.98
N SER A 158 -2.68 -3.66 22.40
CA SER A 158 -2.10 -3.59 23.72
C SER A 158 -2.00 -2.15 24.23
N ARG A 159 -1.94 -1.98 25.56
CA ARG A 159 -1.76 -0.67 26.20
C ARG A 159 -0.40 -0.01 25.90
N TRP A 160 0.59 -0.80 25.48
CA TRP A 160 1.97 -0.33 25.27
C TRP A 160 2.28 0.04 23.81
N TRP A 161 1.39 -0.27 22.85
CA TRP A 161 1.55 0.12 21.46
C TRP A 161 0.37 0.97 21.03
N SER A 162 0.58 2.25 20.69
CA SER A 162 -0.50 3.18 20.33
C SER A 162 -1.04 3.02 18.91
N GLY A 163 -0.67 1.95 18.20
CA GLY A 163 -1.04 1.75 16.80
C GLY A 163 -0.10 2.46 15.81
N ALA A 164 -0.22 2.10 14.54
CA ALA A 164 0.48 2.80 13.46
C ALA A 164 -0.40 3.94 12.91
N ARG A 165 0.22 5.09 12.60
CA ARG A 165 -0.48 6.26 12.01
C ARG A 165 -1.17 5.95 10.67
N ARG A 166 -0.68 4.95 9.96
CA ARG A 166 -1.32 4.37 8.78
C ARG A 166 -1.65 2.92 9.11
N TRP A 167 -2.88 2.50 8.88
CA TRP A 167 -3.29 1.12 9.08
C TRP A 167 -2.69 0.22 7.99
N SER A 168 -2.46 -1.05 8.34
CA SER A 168 -2.13 -2.13 7.40
C SER A 168 -3.38 -2.96 7.11
N PHE A 169 -3.35 -3.82 6.10
CA PHE A 169 -4.44 -4.77 5.88
C PHE A 169 -4.72 -5.63 7.14
N ASN A 170 -3.70 -6.06 7.87
CA ASN A 170 -3.90 -6.80 9.13
C ASN A 170 -4.61 -5.96 10.20
N SER A 171 -4.35 -4.65 10.23
CA SER A 171 -5.08 -3.74 11.12
C SER A 171 -6.56 -3.66 10.71
N LEU A 172 -6.85 -3.52 9.42
CA LEU A 172 -8.24 -3.56 8.93
C LEU A 172 -8.93 -4.88 9.26
N TRP A 173 -8.24 -5.99 9.02
CA TRP A 173 -8.76 -7.34 9.25
C TRP A 173 -9.13 -7.56 10.71
N ARG A 174 -8.30 -7.06 11.64
CA ARG A 174 -8.63 -7.00 13.07
C ARG A 174 -9.86 -6.15 13.35
N GLY A 175 -9.91 -4.94 12.79
CA GLY A 175 -11.05 -4.04 12.95
C GLY A 175 -12.35 -4.70 12.49
N TYR A 176 -12.36 -5.33 11.31
CA TYR A 176 -13.52 -6.08 10.82
C TYR A 176 -13.94 -7.20 11.76
N ARG A 177 -12.98 -7.99 12.25
CA ARG A 177 -13.28 -9.06 13.22
C ARG A 177 -13.85 -8.52 14.53
N GLN A 178 -13.30 -7.43 15.04
CA GLN A 178 -13.78 -6.81 16.28
C GLN A 178 -15.22 -6.29 16.13
N GLU A 179 -15.54 -5.63 15.02
CA GLU A 179 -16.90 -5.13 14.76
C GLU A 179 -17.90 -6.28 14.50
N LEU A 180 -17.48 -7.32 13.77
CA LEU A 180 -18.34 -8.47 13.49
C LEU A 180 -18.59 -9.34 14.73
N TRP A 181 -17.65 -9.45 15.66
CA TRP A 181 -17.80 -10.31 16.85
C TRP A 181 -19.01 -9.94 17.74
N GLY A 182 -19.52 -8.71 17.62
CA GLY A 182 -20.71 -8.25 18.34
C GLY A 182 -22.04 -8.44 17.59
N THR A 183 -22.03 -8.89 16.34
CA THR A 183 -23.27 -9.08 15.57
C THR A 183 -23.90 -10.45 15.84
N GLN A 184 -25.23 -10.54 15.71
CA GLN A 184 -25.98 -11.77 16.00
C GLN A 184 -25.52 -12.96 15.14
N GLU A 185 -25.01 -12.69 13.94
CA GLU A 185 -24.57 -13.68 12.95
C GLU A 185 -23.18 -14.25 13.24
N PHE A 186 -22.35 -13.54 14.02
CA PHE A 186 -20.96 -13.88 14.32
C PHE A 186 -20.72 -14.08 15.82
N GLN A 187 -21.72 -14.58 16.54
CA GLN A 187 -21.51 -15.09 17.87
C GLN A 187 -20.70 -16.39 17.80
N ALA A 188 -19.74 -16.55 18.71
CA ALA A 188 -19.15 -17.86 18.95
C ALA A 188 -20.31 -18.84 19.18
N LEU A 189 -20.50 -19.79 18.28
CA LEU A 189 -21.57 -20.78 18.36
C LEU A 189 -21.46 -21.44 19.73
N TRP A 190 -22.33 -21.01 20.64
CA TRP A 190 -22.41 -21.55 21.97
C TRP A 190 -23.20 -22.86 21.84
N SER A 191 -22.48 -23.97 21.74
CA SER A 191 -23.08 -25.27 22.01
C SER A 191 -23.50 -25.24 23.47
N GLY A 192 -24.79 -25.05 23.73
CA GLY A 192 -25.33 -24.73 25.05
C GLY A 192 -24.86 -25.66 26.18
N LEU A 193 -25.02 -25.20 27.42
CA LEU A 193 -24.69 -25.93 28.65
C LEU A 193 -25.61 -27.16 28.83
N THR A 194 -25.36 -28.23 28.08
CA THR A 194 -26.09 -29.50 28.23
C THR A 194 -25.48 -30.39 29.33
N GLY A 195 -24.53 -29.87 30.11
CA GLY A 195 -23.79 -30.64 31.13
C GLY A 195 -23.72 -29.99 32.51
N LYS A 196 -23.36 -30.82 33.51
CA LYS A 196 -23.11 -30.43 34.90
C LYS A 196 -22.07 -29.30 34.99
N LEU A 197 -22.30 -28.35 35.91
CA LEU A 197 -21.55 -27.08 36.06
C LEU A 197 -20.02 -27.19 35.96
N TRP A 198 -19.40 -28.21 36.56
CA TRP A 198 -17.95 -28.39 36.55
C TRP A 198 -17.37 -28.81 35.19
N LYS A 199 -18.16 -29.45 34.32
CA LYS A 199 -17.72 -29.72 32.93
C LYS A 199 -17.72 -28.46 32.08
N ASN A 200 -18.40 -27.40 32.53
CA ASN A 200 -18.56 -26.16 31.79
C ASN A 200 -17.40 -25.17 32.02
N GLU A 201 -16.50 -25.40 32.99
CA GLU A 201 -15.33 -24.52 33.23
C GLU A 201 -14.39 -24.47 32.01
N LEU A 202 -14.12 -25.61 31.38
CA LEU A 202 -13.33 -25.68 30.14
C LEU A 202 -14.01 -24.94 28.98
N TRP A 203 -15.34 -24.96 28.94
CA TRP A 203 -16.12 -24.22 27.94
C TRP A 203 -16.13 -22.72 28.22
N TRP A 204 -16.21 -22.29 29.49
CA TRP A 204 -16.05 -20.90 29.89
C TRP A 204 -14.66 -20.37 29.58
N ALA A 205 -13.62 -21.17 29.84
CA ALA A 205 -12.25 -20.84 29.45
C ALA A 205 -12.10 -20.77 27.93
N GLY A 206 -12.73 -21.69 27.18
CA GLY A 206 -12.78 -21.66 25.72
C GLY A 206 -13.48 -20.41 25.16
N LEU A 207 -14.61 -20.03 25.74
CA LEU A 207 -15.35 -18.82 25.39
C LEU A 207 -14.52 -17.56 25.70
N TRP A 208 -13.92 -17.50 26.89
CA TRP A 208 -13.03 -16.38 27.25
C TRP A 208 -11.82 -16.31 26.32
N ASN A 209 -11.23 -17.45 25.95
CA ASN A 209 -10.13 -17.47 25.00
C ASN A 209 -10.56 -17.08 23.59
N ALA A 210 -11.78 -17.43 23.16
CA ALA A 210 -12.34 -16.98 21.89
C ALA A 210 -12.59 -15.47 21.87
N VAL A 211 -13.16 -14.92 22.95
CA VAL A 211 -13.39 -13.47 23.13
C VAL A 211 -12.07 -12.70 23.26
N ALA A 212 -11.10 -13.21 24.02
CA ALA A 212 -9.79 -12.59 24.14
C ALA A 212 -8.96 -12.74 22.85
N GLY A 213 -9.14 -13.85 22.13
CA GLY A 213 -8.50 -14.14 20.85
C GLY A 213 -9.01 -13.24 19.73
N SER A 214 -10.31 -12.96 19.67
CA SER A 214 -10.89 -12.05 18.66
C SER A 214 -10.35 -10.62 18.78
N VAL A 215 -9.94 -10.21 19.99
CA VAL A 215 -9.31 -8.90 20.24
C VAL A 215 -7.80 -8.91 19.94
N ARG A 216 -7.14 -10.08 19.98
CA ARG A 216 -5.67 -10.21 19.87
C ARG A 216 -5.15 -10.52 18.45
N ILE A 217 -5.96 -11.10 17.55
CA ILE A 217 -5.49 -11.63 16.24
C ILE A 217 -5.78 -10.71 15.07
#